data_AF-A0A524MB52-F1
#
_entry.id   AF-A0A524MB52-F1
#
_cell.length_a   1.000
_cell.length_b   1.000
_cell.length_c   1.000
_cell.angle_alpha   90.00
_cell.angle_beta   90.00
_cell.angle_gamma   90.00
#
_symmetry.space_group_name_H-M   'P 1'
#
loop_
_entity.id
_entity.type
_entity.pdbx_description
1 polymer ?
#
loop_
_entity_poly.entity_id
_entity_poly.type
_entity_poly.pdbx_seq_one_letter_code
_entity_poly.pdbx_strand_id
1 'polypeptide(L)'
;MNWQRFLKYNPLLQFDHVTDSALQFQVRRDLKGEDSEPSASLWELSPVLKILNKQQEDGSWKYPKKKEDPREISGYAQLETFRQLGILVEKYLLNKDHLSVRKAAEFLFSCQTDEGDFRGIYLDQYSPNYTAAYLEILIKAGFEKEPHVERGLQ
;
A
#
# COMPACT_ATOMS: atom_id res chain seq x y z
N MET A 1 1.97 -4.79 26.05
CA MET A 1 1.27 -6.09 26.19
C MET A 1 2.29 -7.22 26.21
N ASN A 2 2.26 -8.13 27.19
CA ASN A 2 3.16 -9.31 27.20
C ASN A 2 2.50 -10.48 26.44
N TRP A 3 2.43 -10.37 25.11
CA TRP A 3 1.86 -11.40 24.23
C TRP A 3 2.74 -12.66 24.18
N GLN A 4 4.04 -12.52 24.44
CA GLN A 4 5.03 -13.60 24.40
C GLN A 4 4.68 -14.75 25.36
N ARG A 5 4.03 -14.46 26.50
CA ARG A 5 3.59 -15.47 27.47
C ARG A 5 2.64 -16.53 26.89
N PHE A 6 1.98 -16.23 25.78
CA PHE A 6 1.05 -17.13 25.12
C PHE A 6 1.73 -18.04 24.09
N LEU A 7 3.03 -17.88 23.86
CA LEU A 7 3.79 -18.66 22.89
C LEU A 7 4.75 -19.61 23.61
N LYS A 8 4.81 -20.84 23.11
CA LYS A 8 5.75 -21.87 23.60
C LYS A 8 7.21 -21.52 23.28
N TYR A 9 7.45 -20.79 22.21
CA TYR A 9 8.78 -20.41 21.72
C TYR A 9 8.85 -18.90 21.54
N ASN A 10 10.03 -18.31 21.77
CA ASN A 10 10.26 -16.90 21.51
C ASN A 10 10.49 -16.67 20.00
N PRO A 11 9.55 -16.03 19.27
CA PRO A 11 9.72 -15.82 17.83
C PRO A 11 10.75 -14.73 17.52
N LEU A 12 11.12 -13.88 18.50
CA LEU A 12 12.06 -12.78 18.27
C LEU A 12 13.46 -13.24 17.88
N LEU A 13 13.87 -14.44 18.32
CA LEU A 13 15.18 -15.01 18.00
C LEU A 13 15.40 -15.20 16.49
N GLN A 14 14.31 -15.35 15.72
CA GLN A 14 14.39 -15.51 14.27
C GLN A 14 14.75 -14.20 13.55
N PHE A 15 14.59 -13.05 14.23
CA PHE A 15 14.84 -11.73 13.65
C PHE A 15 16.24 -11.19 13.93
N ASP A 16 17.02 -11.82 14.81
CA ASP A 16 18.37 -11.36 15.18
C ASP A 16 19.38 -11.44 14.03
N HIS A 17 19.10 -12.25 13.01
CA HIS A 17 19.95 -12.42 11.81
C HIS A 17 19.40 -11.73 10.56
N VAL A 18 18.24 -11.08 10.65
CA VAL A 18 17.63 -10.39 9.51
C VAL A 18 18.37 -9.08 9.24
N THR A 19 18.76 -8.85 7.99
CA THR A 19 19.47 -7.63 7.56
C THR A 19 18.57 -6.61 6.85
N ASP A 20 17.31 -6.97 6.58
CA ASP A 20 16.35 -6.07 5.95
C ASP A 20 15.94 -4.94 6.90
N SER A 21 16.27 -3.70 6.54
CA SER A 21 16.07 -2.53 7.40
C SER A 21 14.60 -2.26 7.71
N ALA A 22 13.69 -2.52 6.77
CA ALA A 22 12.27 -2.29 6.96
C ALA A 22 11.67 -3.31 7.94
N LEU A 23 12.07 -4.58 7.83
CA LEU A 23 11.66 -5.62 8.76
C LEU A 23 12.25 -5.39 10.16
N GLN A 24 13.53 -5.05 10.27
CA GLN A 24 14.16 -4.69 11.55
C GLN A 24 13.43 -3.52 12.23
N PHE A 25 13.07 -2.49 11.46
CA PHE A 25 12.31 -1.35 11.96
C PHE A 25 10.97 -1.78 12.56
N GLN A 26 10.16 -2.53 11.81
CA GLN A 26 8.84 -2.95 12.25
C GLN A 26 8.91 -3.91 13.45
N VAL A 27 9.88 -4.82 13.49
CA VAL A 27 10.09 -5.72 14.65
C VAL A 27 10.43 -4.93 15.92
N ARG A 28 11.32 -3.93 15.82
CA ARG A 28 11.66 -3.07 16.97
C ARG A 28 10.45 -2.27 17.47
N ARG A 29 9.74 -1.61 16.56
CA ARG A 29 8.55 -0.81 16.85
C ARG A 29 7.41 -1.64 17.43
N ASP A 30 7.02 -2.71 16.74
CA ASP A 30 5.75 -3.42 17.00
C ASP A 30 5.90 -4.58 17.98
N LEU A 31 7.03 -5.30 17.93
CA LEU A 31 7.21 -6.52 18.71
C LEU A 31 8.10 -6.33 19.95
N LYS A 32 9.11 -5.46 19.87
CA LYS A 32 10.00 -5.15 20.99
C LYS A 32 9.57 -3.92 21.79
N GLY A 33 8.72 -3.06 21.21
CA GLY A 33 8.24 -1.83 21.86
C GLY A 33 9.36 -0.82 22.10
N GLU A 34 10.41 -0.88 21.28
CA GLU A 34 11.52 0.07 21.30
C GLU A 34 11.11 1.35 20.57
N ASP A 35 11.50 2.50 21.11
CA ASP A 35 11.37 3.78 20.42
C ASP A 35 12.14 3.68 19.10
N SER A 36 11.39 3.66 18.02
CA SER A 36 11.92 3.57 16.66
C SER A 36 12.01 4.96 16.08
N GLU A 37 13.01 5.19 15.22
CA GLU A 37 13.11 6.43 14.43
C GLU A 37 11.81 6.71 13.65
N PRO A 38 11.61 7.93 13.13
CA PRO A 38 10.46 8.20 12.26
C PRO A 38 10.45 7.24 11.06
N SER A 39 9.27 6.77 10.65
CA SER A 39 9.12 5.89 9.47
C SER A 39 9.67 6.51 8.19
N ALA A 40 9.82 7.84 8.15
CA ALA A 40 10.45 8.58 7.07
C ALA A 40 11.88 8.09 6.74
N SER A 41 12.62 7.49 7.69
CA SER A 41 13.93 6.91 7.38
C SER A 41 13.86 5.71 6.42
N LEU A 42 12.72 5.02 6.36
CA LEU A 42 12.48 3.92 5.42
C LEU A 42 12.24 4.42 3.99
N TRP A 43 11.81 5.66 3.82
CA TRP A 43 11.38 6.18 2.51
C TRP A 43 12.56 6.39 1.56
N GLU A 44 13.77 6.58 2.10
CA GLU A 44 15.01 6.77 1.34
C GLU A 44 15.71 5.46 0.97
N LEU A 45 15.14 4.30 1.34
CA LEU A 45 15.73 3.01 1.02
C LEU A 45 15.73 2.77 -0.50
N SER A 46 16.81 2.21 -1.03
CA SER A 46 16.95 1.95 -2.48
C SER A 46 15.76 1.21 -3.11
N PRO A 47 15.16 0.17 -2.47
CA PRO A 47 13.95 -0.47 -2.98
C PRO A 47 12.75 0.47 -3.11
N VAL A 48 12.58 1.41 -2.17
CA VAL A 48 11.50 2.41 -2.20
C VAL A 48 11.73 3.38 -3.35
N LEU A 49 12.91 3.97 -3.44
CA LEU A 49 13.27 4.90 -4.51
C LEU A 49 13.10 4.26 -5.91
N LYS A 50 13.41 2.97 -6.06
CA LYS A 50 13.17 2.22 -7.32
C LYS A 50 11.70 2.11 -7.71
N ILE A 51 10.79 2.07 -6.73
CA ILE A 51 9.35 2.08 -6.97
C ILE A 51 8.92 3.50 -7.31
N LEU A 52 9.27 4.47 -6.47
CA LEU A 52 8.88 5.88 -6.62
C LEU A 52 9.31 6.47 -7.97
N ASN A 53 10.52 6.17 -8.43
CA ASN A 53 11.06 6.65 -9.72
C ASN A 53 10.32 6.11 -10.95
N LYS A 54 9.40 5.16 -10.79
CA LYS A 54 8.58 4.61 -11.87
C LYS A 54 7.14 5.12 -11.86
N GLN A 55 6.78 5.97 -10.89
CA GLN A 55 5.44 6.57 -10.85
C GLN A 55 5.27 7.51 -12.04
N GLN A 56 4.10 7.43 -12.69
CA GLN A 56 3.71 8.32 -13.78
C GLN A 56 3.23 9.67 -13.24
N GLU A 57 3.09 10.66 -14.13
CA GLU A 57 2.67 12.01 -13.73
C GLU A 57 1.30 12.04 -13.04
N ASP A 58 0.38 11.19 -13.51
CA ASP A 58 -0.98 10.99 -12.98
C ASP A 58 -1.02 10.23 -11.64
N GLY A 59 0.12 9.77 -11.13
CA GLY A 59 0.22 9.02 -9.87
C GLY A 59 0.15 7.50 -10.02
N SER A 60 -0.10 6.99 -11.22
CA SER A 60 -0.20 5.55 -11.45
C SER A 60 1.16 4.88 -11.68
N TRP A 61 1.19 3.54 -11.61
CA TRP A 61 2.31 2.74 -12.11
C TRP A 61 1.91 1.92 -13.33
N LYS A 62 2.82 1.84 -14.30
CA LYS A 62 2.62 1.05 -15.50
C LYS A 62 2.87 -0.43 -15.22
N TYR A 63 1.92 -1.28 -15.58
CA TYR A 63 2.08 -2.72 -15.48
C TYR A 63 3.26 -3.20 -16.36
N PRO A 64 4.17 -4.05 -15.84
CA PRO A 64 5.46 -4.32 -16.47
C PRO A 64 5.39 -5.14 -17.77
N LYS A 65 4.33 -5.94 -17.97
CA LYS A 65 4.17 -6.73 -19.19
C LYS A 65 3.55 -5.87 -20.29
N LYS A 66 4.25 -5.74 -21.42
CA LYS A 66 3.69 -5.12 -22.64
C LYS A 66 2.52 -5.97 -23.12
N LYS A 67 1.36 -5.35 -23.26
CA LYS A 67 0.17 -5.94 -23.90
C LYS A 67 -0.17 -5.12 -25.13
N GLU A 68 -0.55 -5.79 -26.20
CA GLU A 68 -0.82 -5.19 -27.51
C GLU A 68 -2.30 -4.89 -27.70
N ASP A 69 -3.21 -5.60 -27.01
CA ASP A 69 -4.66 -5.39 -27.14
C ASP A 69 -5.14 -4.28 -26.19
N PRO A 70 -5.70 -3.17 -26.69
CA PRO A 70 -6.28 -2.10 -25.87
C PRO A 70 -7.37 -2.57 -24.90
N ARG A 71 -8.08 -3.65 -25.22
CA ARG A 71 -9.08 -4.28 -24.33
C ARG A 71 -8.44 -5.00 -23.15
N GLU A 72 -7.16 -5.35 -23.27
CA GLU A 72 -6.31 -5.86 -22.19
C GLU A 72 -5.58 -4.74 -21.43
N ILE A 73 -5.85 -3.45 -21.68
CA ILE A 73 -5.15 -2.34 -20.99
C ILE A 73 -5.99 -1.80 -19.82
N SER A 74 -7.32 -1.94 -19.87
CA SER A 74 -8.22 -1.49 -18.82
C SER A 74 -7.89 -2.16 -17.47
N GLY A 75 -7.78 -1.37 -16.41
CA GLY A 75 -7.56 -1.86 -15.04
C GLY A 75 -6.13 -2.28 -14.68
N TYR A 76 -5.20 -2.45 -15.63
CA TYR A 76 -3.83 -2.86 -15.29
C TYR A 76 -3.02 -1.77 -14.60
N ALA A 77 -3.21 -0.51 -14.98
CA ALA A 77 -2.62 0.62 -14.25
C ALA A 77 -3.19 0.71 -12.83
N GLN A 78 -4.50 0.46 -12.67
CA GLN A 78 -5.18 0.38 -11.37
C GLN A 78 -4.62 -0.75 -10.50
N LEU A 79 -4.46 -1.96 -11.06
CA LEU A 79 -3.90 -3.12 -10.39
C LEU A 79 -2.44 -2.91 -9.99
N GLU A 80 -1.62 -2.38 -10.90
CA GLU A 80 -0.22 -2.13 -10.61
C GLU A 80 -0.07 -1.01 -9.57
N THR A 81 -0.88 0.05 -9.65
CA THR A 81 -0.87 1.14 -8.67
C THR A 81 -1.27 0.61 -7.29
N PHE A 82 -2.31 -0.22 -7.20
CA PHE A 82 -2.67 -0.93 -5.97
C PHE A 82 -1.48 -1.70 -5.39
N ARG A 83 -0.82 -2.51 -6.24
CA ARG A 83 0.28 -3.37 -5.82
C ARG A 83 1.48 -2.57 -5.31
N GLN A 84 1.85 -1.50 -6.02
CA GLN A 84 2.98 -0.65 -5.64
C GLN A 84 2.67 0.16 -4.39
N LEU A 85 1.47 0.74 -4.31
CA LEU A 85 1.01 1.45 -3.11
C LEU A 85 0.99 0.53 -1.89
N GLY A 86 0.46 -0.68 -2.02
CA GLY A 86 0.47 -1.67 -0.95
C GLY A 86 1.88 -2.04 -0.48
N ILE A 87 2.84 -2.19 -1.41
CA ILE A 87 4.25 -2.40 -1.03
C ILE A 87 4.80 -1.20 -0.25
N LEU A 88 4.57 0.02 -0.72
CA LEU A 88 5.06 1.24 -0.09
C LEU A 88 4.47 1.44 1.31
N VAL A 89 3.17 1.22 1.47
CA VAL A 89 2.45 1.40 2.75
C VAL A 89 2.78 0.26 3.73
N GLU A 90 2.61 -1.00 3.33
CA GLU A 90 2.73 -2.13 4.24
C GLU A 90 4.19 -2.44 4.62
N LYS A 91 5.11 -2.35 3.66
CA LYS A 91 6.50 -2.73 3.92
C LYS A 91 7.33 -1.55 4.42
N TYR A 92 7.08 -0.37 3.88
CA TYR A 92 7.93 0.81 4.10
C TYR A 92 7.22 1.94 4.84
N LEU A 93 5.96 1.73 5.26
CA LEU A 93 5.23 2.66 6.11
C LEU A 93 5.12 4.07 5.50
N LEU A 94 5.08 4.15 4.17
CA LEU A 94 4.72 5.39 3.49
C LEU A 94 3.26 5.70 3.77
N ASN A 95 2.94 6.98 3.90
CA ASN A 95 1.61 7.48 4.21
C ASN A 95 1.33 8.76 3.40
N LYS A 96 0.16 9.37 3.63
CA LYS A 96 -0.29 10.59 2.94
C LYS A 96 0.64 11.80 3.07
N ASP A 97 1.61 11.80 3.96
CA ASP A 97 2.58 12.90 4.08
C ASP A 97 3.55 12.89 2.88
N HIS A 98 3.76 11.74 2.24
CA HIS A 98 4.59 11.60 1.05
C HIS A 98 3.80 11.92 -0.24
N LEU A 99 4.31 12.81 -1.09
CA LEU A 99 3.62 13.27 -2.31
C LEU A 99 3.22 12.13 -3.25
N SER A 100 4.10 11.14 -3.44
CA SER A 100 3.81 9.99 -4.31
C SER A 100 2.58 9.19 -3.83
N VAL A 101 2.38 9.08 -2.51
CA VAL A 101 1.22 8.38 -1.94
C VAL A 101 -0.06 9.14 -2.21
N ARG A 102 -0.05 10.48 -2.08
CA ARG A 102 -1.19 11.33 -2.42
C ARG A 102 -1.59 11.18 -3.88
N LYS A 103 -0.63 11.25 -4.79
CA LYS A 103 -0.89 11.05 -6.23
C LYS A 103 -1.45 9.66 -6.53
N ALA A 104 -0.93 8.62 -5.89
CA ALA A 104 -1.43 7.27 -6.06
C ALA A 104 -2.87 7.13 -5.56
N ALA A 105 -3.20 7.76 -4.42
CA ALA A 105 -4.56 7.79 -3.90
C ALA A 105 -5.51 8.55 -4.83
N GLU A 106 -5.12 9.72 -5.32
CA GLU A 106 -5.88 10.50 -6.31
C GLU A 106 -6.18 9.68 -7.58
N PHE A 107 -5.19 8.96 -8.09
CA PHE A 107 -5.39 8.05 -9.22
C PHE A 107 -6.41 6.94 -8.90
N LEU A 108 -6.30 6.31 -7.73
CA LEU A 108 -7.25 5.27 -7.33
C LEU A 108 -8.66 5.82 -7.14
N PHE A 109 -8.81 6.99 -6.51
CA PHE A 109 -10.11 7.67 -6.36
C PHE A 109 -10.75 8.00 -7.71
N SER A 110 -9.96 8.30 -8.75
CA SER A 110 -10.48 8.49 -10.11
C SER A 110 -11.09 7.23 -10.71
N CYS A 111 -10.82 6.05 -10.13
CA CYS A 111 -11.41 4.78 -10.51
C CYS A 111 -12.63 4.37 -9.66
N GLN A 112 -13.04 5.21 -8.70
CA GLN A 112 -14.22 4.98 -7.87
C GLN A 112 -15.49 5.43 -8.61
N THR A 113 -16.57 4.67 -8.48
CA THR A 113 -17.87 5.03 -9.04
C THR A 113 -18.63 6.01 -8.15
N ASP A 114 -19.74 6.54 -8.65
CA ASP A 114 -20.68 7.33 -7.85
C ASP A 114 -21.33 6.52 -6.71
N GLU A 115 -21.41 5.20 -6.86
CA GLU A 115 -21.91 4.28 -5.82
C GLU A 115 -20.85 3.98 -4.75
N GLY A 116 -19.60 4.40 -4.93
CA GLY A 116 -18.51 4.24 -3.95
C GLY A 116 -17.65 2.99 -4.14
N ASP A 117 -18.02 2.08 -5.03
CA ASP A 117 -17.21 0.90 -5.35
C ASP A 117 -16.11 1.24 -6.38
N PHE A 118 -15.02 0.47 -6.38
CA PHE A 118 -13.93 0.64 -7.34
C PHE A 118 -14.09 -0.37 -8.49
N ARG A 119 -14.12 0.12 -9.73
CA ARG A 119 -14.21 -0.71 -10.95
C ARG A 119 -12.97 -0.53 -11.83
N GLY A 120 -12.75 -1.45 -12.76
CA GLY A 120 -11.67 -1.39 -13.75
C GLY A 120 -10.87 -2.69 -13.90
N ILE A 121 -10.49 -3.36 -12.79
CA ILE A 121 -9.73 -4.63 -12.82
C ILE A 121 -10.48 -5.74 -13.55
N TYR A 122 -11.79 -5.84 -13.34
CA TYR A 122 -12.68 -6.75 -14.07
C TYR A 122 -13.60 -5.98 -15.01
N LEU A 123 -13.04 -4.98 -15.70
CA LEU A 123 -13.84 -3.99 -16.44
C LEU A 123 -14.85 -3.33 -15.49
N ASP A 124 -16.11 -3.22 -15.90
CA ASP A 124 -17.17 -2.56 -15.14
C ASP A 124 -17.95 -3.51 -14.21
N GLN A 125 -17.41 -4.70 -13.92
CA GLN A 125 -18.06 -5.64 -13.01
C GLN A 125 -17.96 -5.19 -11.56
N TYR A 126 -19.08 -5.21 -10.85
CA TYR A 126 -19.12 -5.02 -9.40
C TYR A 126 -18.34 -6.15 -8.69
N SER A 127 -17.40 -5.78 -7.84
CA SER A 127 -16.52 -6.73 -7.15
C SER A 127 -16.13 -6.23 -5.74
N PRO A 128 -16.82 -6.69 -4.68
CA PRO A 128 -16.63 -6.12 -3.33
C PRO A 128 -15.25 -6.41 -2.73
N ASN A 129 -14.58 -7.47 -3.17
CA ASN A 129 -13.23 -7.84 -2.69
C ASN A 129 -12.17 -6.78 -3.02
N TYR A 130 -12.19 -6.19 -4.22
CA TYR A 130 -11.23 -5.17 -4.61
C TYR A 130 -11.54 -3.85 -3.95
N THR A 131 -12.81 -3.45 -3.88
CA THR A 131 -13.24 -2.27 -3.11
C THR A 131 -12.71 -2.35 -1.68
N ALA A 132 -12.93 -3.46 -0.98
CA ALA A 132 -12.41 -3.66 0.37
C ALA A 132 -10.88 -3.56 0.43
N ALA A 133 -10.16 -4.18 -0.51
CA ALA A 133 -8.70 -4.14 -0.56
C ALA A 133 -8.15 -2.72 -0.82
N TYR A 134 -8.80 -1.95 -1.69
CA TYR A 134 -8.45 -0.54 -1.94
C TYR A 134 -8.63 0.31 -0.70
N LEU A 135 -9.80 0.20 -0.06
CA LEU A 135 -10.12 0.97 1.14
C LEU A 135 -9.16 0.63 2.29
N GLU A 136 -8.82 -0.65 2.49
CA GLU A 136 -7.84 -1.04 3.51
C GLU A 136 -6.50 -0.30 3.33
N ILE A 137 -5.94 -0.32 2.11
CA ILE A 137 -4.65 0.32 1.83
C ILE A 137 -4.74 1.85 1.95
N LEU A 138 -5.84 2.47 1.51
CA LEU A 138 -6.04 3.91 1.61
C LEU A 138 -6.19 4.35 3.07
N ILE A 139 -6.91 3.57 3.88
CA ILE A 139 -7.04 3.80 5.33
C ILE A 139 -5.67 3.67 6.01
N LYS A 140 -4.91 2.61 5.71
CA LYS A 140 -3.55 2.43 6.26
C LYS A 140 -2.58 3.52 5.82
N ALA A 141 -2.77 4.10 4.63
CA ALA A 141 -2.02 5.25 4.16
C ALA A 141 -2.44 6.58 4.82
N GLY A 142 -3.52 6.60 5.62
CA GLY A 142 -3.99 7.77 6.36
C GLY A 142 -5.09 8.58 5.69
N PHE A 143 -5.82 8.00 4.72
CA PHE A 143 -6.95 8.65 4.04
C PHE A 143 -8.31 8.28 4.65
N GLU A 144 -8.36 7.83 5.90
CA GLU A 144 -9.58 7.30 6.53
C GLU A 144 -10.74 8.30 6.61
N LYS A 145 -10.45 9.60 6.53
CA LYS A 145 -11.43 10.69 6.56
C LYS A 145 -11.69 11.32 5.20
N GLU A 146 -11.13 10.75 4.12
CA GLU A 146 -11.42 11.23 2.77
C GLU A 146 -12.87 10.87 2.38
N PRO A 147 -13.64 11.80 1.79
CA PRO A 147 -15.02 11.52 1.38
C PRO A 147 -15.17 10.29 0.47
N HIS A 148 -14.16 10.01 -0.35
CA HIS A 148 -14.10 8.83 -1.20
C HIS A 148 -14.02 7.54 -0.37
N VAL A 149 -13.22 7.52 0.70
CA VAL A 149 -13.11 6.36 1.60
C VAL A 149 -14.41 6.16 2.38
N GLU A 150 -15.00 7.24 2.90
CA GLU A 150 -16.29 7.17 3.60
C GLU A 150 -17.39 6.61 2.71
N ARG A 151 -17.46 7.03 1.44
CA ARG A 151 -18.45 6.53 0.48
C ARG A 151 -18.28 5.05 0.18
N GLY A 152 -17.05 4.56 0.03
CA GLY A 152 -16.80 3.14 -0.24
C GLY A 152 -17.10 2.21 0.94
N LEU A 153 -17.28 2.75 2.15
CA LEU A 153 -17.62 1.98 3.35
C LEU A 153 -19.13 1.89 3.62
N GLN A 154 -19.97 2.60 2.85
CA GLN A 154 -21.42 2.59 2.97
C GLN A 154 -22.04 1.41 2.19
#